data_AF-A0AAW1PT89-F1
#
_entry.id   AF-A0AAW1PT89-F1
#
_cell.length_a   1.000
_cell.length_b   1.000
_cell.length_c   1.000
_cell.angle_alpha   90.00
_cell.angle_beta   90.00
_cell.angle_gamma   90.00
#
_symmetry.space_group_name_H-M   'P 1'
#
loop_
_entity.id
_entity.type
_entity.pdbx_description
1 polymer ?
#
loop_
_entity_poly.entity_id
_entity_poly.type
_entity_poly.pdbx_seq_one_letter_code
_entity_poly.pdbx_strand_id
1 'polypeptide(L)'
;MADTDHSVLLDMSKASGAALPFILRGLALFMALSIPIVALDSTLYSWHPTLMALGFLGLMTEGLGAIEISKFMKGKRHFHSWHAIIGFVAVMLTYVAALGGGFSFKKLGLLTNLPTPWHGPVKFTHRWLGMITWLLGLVAAYLMLEHHSIFKAKALSLAWQFSLCLVGLAIFVMAVKPSKAPANGYNLLESDMRPMQRKQMAELQESRPLSCPDTT
;
A
#
# COMPACT_ATOMS: atom_id res chain seq x y z
N MET A 1 28.85 -29.55 35.15
CA MET A 1 27.37 -29.51 35.01
C MET A 1 26.89 -28.15 34.52
N ALA A 2 27.41 -27.02 35.02
CA ALA A 2 27.04 -25.68 34.54
C ALA A 2 27.44 -25.33 33.08
N ASP A 3 28.44 -26.00 32.50
CA ASP A 3 28.95 -25.73 31.14
C ASP A 3 28.03 -26.31 30.03
N THR A 4 27.36 -27.41 30.33
CA THR A 4 26.42 -28.08 29.41
C THR A 4 25.13 -27.27 29.24
N ASP A 5 24.65 -26.63 30.31
CA ASP A 5 23.43 -25.84 30.27
C ASP A 5 23.61 -24.55 29.45
N HIS A 6 24.79 -23.91 29.53
CA HIS A 6 25.08 -22.69 28.78
C HIS A 6 25.23 -22.96 27.26
N SER A 7 25.82 -24.09 26.87
CA SER A 7 25.95 -24.50 25.47
C SER A 7 24.61 -24.89 24.84
N VAL A 8 23.74 -25.60 25.58
CA VAL A 8 22.38 -25.92 25.15
C VAL A 8 21.53 -24.65 24.98
N LEU A 9 21.59 -23.72 25.93
CA LEU A 9 20.88 -22.45 25.82
C LEU A 9 21.38 -21.60 24.64
N LEU A 10 22.68 -21.61 24.37
CA LEU A 10 23.27 -20.96 23.19
C LEU A 10 22.80 -21.58 21.87
N ASP A 11 22.75 -22.91 21.79
CA ASP A 11 22.27 -23.60 20.59
C ASP A 11 20.77 -23.41 20.37
N MET A 12 19.96 -23.44 21.44
CA MET A 12 18.53 -23.10 21.38
C MET A 12 18.31 -21.64 20.98
N SER A 13 19.12 -20.71 21.48
CA SER A 13 19.08 -19.29 21.10
C SER A 13 19.48 -19.07 19.63
N LYS A 14 20.51 -19.77 19.14
CA LYS A 14 20.89 -19.73 17.72
C LYS A 14 19.84 -20.36 16.82
N ALA A 15 19.26 -21.49 17.22
CA ALA A 15 18.23 -22.18 16.45
C ALA A 15 16.94 -21.36 16.36
N SER A 16 16.50 -20.76 17.48
CA SER A 16 15.35 -19.85 17.52
C SER A 16 15.62 -18.55 16.74
N GLY A 17 16.83 -17.99 16.86
CA GLY A 17 17.27 -16.83 16.09
C GLY A 17 17.38 -17.09 14.58
N ALA A 18 17.71 -18.32 14.18
CA ALA A 18 17.73 -18.73 12.79
C ALA A 18 16.33 -19.00 12.22
N ALA A 19 15.39 -19.51 13.03
CA ALA A 19 14.03 -19.83 12.57
C ALA A 19 13.20 -18.58 12.24
N LEU A 20 13.37 -17.50 13.02
CA LEU A 20 12.63 -16.24 12.87
C LEU A 20 12.69 -15.65 11.44
N PRO A 21 13.85 -15.45 10.79
CA PRO A 21 13.91 -14.93 9.43
C PRO A 21 13.25 -15.86 8.40
N PHE A 22 13.33 -17.18 8.56
CA PHE A 22 12.63 -18.11 7.65
C PHE A 22 11.11 -18.03 7.79
N ILE A 23 10.61 -17.90 9.02
CA ILE A 23 9.17 -17.72 9.29
C ILE A 23 8.67 -16.41 8.68
N LEU A 24 9.40 -15.30 8.88
CA LEU A 24 9.04 -13.99 8.33
C LEU A 24 9.04 -13.98 6.80
N ARG A 25 10.02 -14.65 6.16
CA ARG A 25 10.06 -14.82 4.70
C ARG A 25 8.90 -15.66 4.20
N GLY A 26 8.61 -16.78 4.86
CA GLY A 26 7.46 -17.63 4.53
C GLY A 26 6.14 -16.86 4.60
N LEU A 27 5.96 -16.05 5.65
CA LEU A 27 4.79 -15.19 5.81
C LEU A 27 4.72 -14.10 4.71
N ALA A 28 5.84 -13.47 4.38
CA ALA A 28 5.91 -12.47 3.32
C ALA A 28 5.52 -13.04 1.96
N LEU A 29 6.02 -14.24 1.61
CA LEU A 29 5.68 -14.94 0.38
C LEU A 29 4.21 -15.37 0.34
N PHE A 30 3.70 -15.88 1.46
CA PHE A 30 2.29 -16.22 1.58
C PHE A 30 1.39 -15.00 1.35
N MET A 31 1.72 -13.85 1.95
CA MET A 31 1.02 -12.58 1.71
C MET A 31 1.17 -12.11 0.26
N ALA A 32 2.37 -12.22 -0.32
CA ALA A 32 2.65 -11.84 -1.70
C ALA A 32 1.78 -12.60 -2.72
N LEU A 33 1.51 -13.89 -2.45
CA LEU A 33 0.73 -14.77 -3.33
C LEU A 33 -0.78 -14.73 -3.07
N SER A 34 -1.19 -14.57 -1.80
CA SER A 34 -2.61 -14.54 -1.43
C SER A 34 -3.31 -13.25 -1.88
N ILE A 35 -2.62 -12.10 -1.87
CA ILE A 35 -3.20 -10.82 -2.28
C ILE A 35 -3.67 -10.84 -3.75
N PRO A 36 -2.87 -11.29 -4.74
CA PRO A 36 -3.35 -11.50 -6.10
C PRO A 36 -4.59 -12.39 -6.18
N ILE A 37 -4.63 -13.51 -5.44
CA ILE A 37 -5.77 -14.43 -5.50
C ILE A 37 -7.07 -13.77 -5.01
N VAL A 38 -6.99 -12.96 -3.96
CA VAL A 38 -8.17 -12.34 -3.34
C VAL A 38 -8.56 -11.03 -4.01
N ALA A 39 -7.57 -10.25 -4.44
CA ALA A 39 -7.76 -8.90 -4.93
C ALA A 39 -7.87 -8.83 -6.45
N LEU A 40 -7.23 -9.72 -7.23
CA LEU A 40 -7.14 -9.57 -8.67
C LEU A 40 -8.52 -9.66 -9.33
N ASP A 41 -8.96 -8.53 -9.87
CA ASP A 41 -10.05 -8.41 -10.82
C ASP A 41 -9.55 -7.60 -12.02
N SER A 42 -10.38 -7.44 -13.05
CA SER A 42 -10.05 -6.67 -14.24
C SER A 42 -10.05 -5.15 -14.01
N THR A 43 -10.24 -4.68 -12.78
CA THR A 43 -10.24 -3.24 -12.47
C THR A 43 -8.84 -2.74 -12.17
N LEU A 44 -8.57 -1.49 -12.56
CA LEU A 44 -7.30 -0.81 -12.29
C LEU A 44 -6.94 -0.79 -10.79
N TYR A 45 -7.95 -0.81 -9.93
CA TYR A 45 -7.80 -0.69 -8.47
C TYR A 45 -7.16 -1.94 -7.83
N SER A 46 -7.29 -3.09 -8.48
CA SER A 46 -6.81 -4.39 -7.95
C SER A 46 -5.38 -4.72 -8.35
N TRP A 47 -4.87 -4.09 -9.40
CA TRP A 47 -3.48 -4.21 -9.80
C TRP A 47 -2.52 -3.54 -8.80
N HIS A 48 -2.92 -2.45 -8.17
CA HIS A 48 -2.10 -1.77 -7.16
C HIS A 48 -1.68 -2.70 -6.00
N PRO A 49 -2.60 -3.30 -5.22
CA PRO A 49 -2.20 -4.20 -4.13
C PRO A 49 -1.49 -5.46 -4.64
N THR A 50 -1.86 -5.97 -5.82
CA THR A 50 -1.24 -7.16 -6.44
C THR A 50 0.23 -6.91 -6.75
N LEU A 51 0.54 -5.82 -7.46
CA LEU A 51 1.92 -5.47 -7.83
C LEU A 51 2.76 -5.10 -6.61
N MET A 52 2.16 -4.42 -5.62
CA MET A 52 2.85 -4.11 -4.36
C MET A 52 3.17 -5.37 -3.57
N ALA A 53 2.26 -6.34 -3.52
CA ALA A 53 2.47 -7.62 -2.85
C ALA A 53 3.58 -8.44 -3.52
N LEU A 54 3.52 -8.63 -4.84
CA LEU A 54 4.52 -9.42 -5.55
C LEU A 54 5.91 -8.75 -5.53
N GLY A 55 5.97 -7.45 -5.83
CA GLY A 55 7.23 -6.71 -5.90
C GLY A 55 7.86 -6.48 -4.52
N PHE A 56 7.12 -5.84 -3.61
CA PHE A 56 7.68 -5.39 -2.35
C PHE A 56 7.62 -6.44 -1.23
N LEU A 57 6.61 -7.31 -1.17
CA LEU A 57 6.59 -8.39 -0.18
C LEU A 57 7.31 -9.65 -0.67
N GLY A 58 7.18 -10.00 -1.95
CA GLY A 58 7.87 -11.16 -2.52
C GLY A 58 9.33 -10.89 -2.84
N LEU A 59 9.56 -10.18 -3.94
CA LEU A 59 10.89 -10.04 -4.54
C LEU A 59 11.88 -9.28 -3.64
N MET A 60 11.46 -8.20 -2.98
CA MET A 60 12.36 -7.43 -2.11
C MET A 60 12.77 -8.22 -0.86
N THR A 61 11.85 -8.99 -0.26
CA THR A 61 12.16 -9.86 0.87
C THR A 61 13.19 -10.92 0.52
N GLU A 62 13.04 -11.55 -0.66
CA GLU A 62 14.02 -12.52 -1.15
C GLU A 62 15.36 -11.87 -1.49
N GLY A 63 15.34 -10.65 -2.06
CA GLY A 63 16.55 -9.85 -2.27
C GLY A 63 17.33 -9.56 -0.99
N LEU A 64 16.63 -9.17 0.09
CA LEU A 64 17.24 -8.98 1.40
C LEU A 64 17.83 -10.28 1.95
N GLY A 65 17.07 -11.39 1.91
CA GLY A 65 17.54 -12.69 2.36
C GLY A 65 18.79 -13.16 1.61
N ALA A 66 18.84 -12.97 0.30
CA ALA A 66 20.01 -13.30 -0.51
C ALA A 66 21.25 -12.48 -0.11
N ILE A 67 21.09 -11.18 0.17
CA ILE A 67 22.17 -10.31 0.62
C ILE A 67 22.66 -10.70 2.02
N GLU A 68 21.74 -11.02 2.93
CA GLU A 68 22.09 -11.46 4.29
C GLU A 68 22.90 -12.76 4.27
N ILE A 69 22.43 -13.77 3.53
CA ILE A 69 23.15 -15.04 3.36
C ILE A 69 24.52 -14.79 2.73
N SER A 70 24.61 -13.95 1.68
CA SER A 70 25.88 -13.64 1.05
C SER A 70 26.86 -12.95 1.99
N LYS A 71 26.39 -12.06 2.87
CA LYS A 71 27.23 -11.37 3.85
C LYS A 71 27.65 -12.29 4.99
N PHE A 72 26.75 -13.15 5.45
CA PHE A 72 27.04 -14.18 6.46
C PHE A 72 28.15 -15.11 5.99
N MET A 73 28.03 -15.65 4.77
CA MET A 73 29.04 -16.53 4.16
C MET A 73 30.41 -15.84 3.95
N LYS A 74 30.43 -14.51 3.84
CA LYS A 74 31.65 -13.70 3.66
C LYS A 74 32.16 -13.07 4.96
N GLY A 75 31.53 -13.32 6.10
CA GLY A 75 31.88 -12.73 7.40
C GLY A 75 31.86 -11.19 7.41
N LYS A 76 31.02 -10.54 6.60
CA LYS A 76 30.98 -9.07 6.47
C LYS A 76 29.97 -8.45 7.45
N ARG A 77 30.25 -7.24 7.95
CA ARG A 77 29.30 -6.48 8.79
C ARG A 77 27.97 -6.25 8.09
N HIS A 78 26.89 -6.44 8.84
CA HIS A 78 25.50 -6.18 8.43
C HIS A 78 25.11 -4.72 8.72
N PHE A 79 24.16 -4.17 7.95
CA PHE A 79 23.49 -2.88 8.20
C PHE A 79 24.38 -1.65 8.53
N HIS A 80 25.57 -1.55 7.92
CA HIS A 80 26.50 -0.46 8.22
C HIS A 80 26.44 0.75 7.28
N SER A 81 25.70 0.66 6.18
CA SER A 81 25.56 1.77 5.23
C SER A 81 24.21 2.45 5.38
N TRP A 82 24.15 3.74 5.03
CA TRP A 82 22.89 4.49 4.97
C TRP A 82 21.86 3.81 4.07
N HIS A 83 22.29 3.28 2.91
CA HIS A 83 21.45 2.46 2.04
C HIS A 83 20.84 1.25 2.78
N ALA A 84 21.63 0.50 3.55
CA ALA A 84 21.16 -0.68 4.25
C ALA A 84 20.20 -0.34 5.40
N ILE A 85 20.46 0.75 6.13
CA ILE A 85 19.60 1.19 7.24
C ILE A 85 18.27 1.73 6.71
N ILE A 86 18.32 2.66 5.75
CA ILE A 86 17.12 3.28 5.16
C ILE A 86 16.29 2.24 4.41
N GLY A 87 16.94 1.35 3.66
CA GLY A 87 16.28 0.24 2.96
C GLY A 87 15.58 -0.73 3.93
N PHE A 88 16.21 -1.05 5.06
CA PHE A 88 15.60 -1.90 6.08
C PHE A 88 14.36 -1.24 6.70
N VAL A 89 14.44 0.05 7.07
CA VAL A 89 13.29 0.80 7.58
C VAL A 89 12.16 0.85 6.55
N ALA A 90 12.46 1.08 5.28
CA ALA A 90 11.46 1.09 4.21
C ALA A 90 10.76 -0.27 4.07
N VAL A 91 11.48 -1.39 4.19
CA VAL A 91 10.89 -2.73 4.16
C VAL A 91 10.00 -2.98 5.39
N MET A 92 10.43 -2.58 6.58
CA MET A 92 9.60 -2.69 7.78
C MET A 92 8.29 -1.90 7.63
N LEU A 93 8.37 -0.66 7.14
CA LEU A 93 7.19 0.17 6.88
C LEU A 93 6.30 -0.40 5.76
N THR A 94 6.88 -1.12 4.79
CA THR A 94 6.12 -1.83 3.76
C THR A 94 5.23 -2.89 4.38
N TYR A 95 5.73 -3.70 5.31
CA TYR A 95 4.90 -4.69 6.00
C TYR A 95 3.75 -4.04 6.76
N VAL A 96 4.03 -2.94 7.48
CA VAL A 96 2.98 -2.19 8.20
C VAL A 96 1.95 -1.59 7.24
N ALA A 97 2.40 -1.01 6.12
CA ALA A 97 1.53 -0.44 5.10
C ALA A 97 0.67 -1.52 4.42
N ALA A 98 1.22 -2.70 4.15
CA ALA A 98 0.51 -3.83 3.57
C ALA A 98 -0.58 -4.36 4.53
N LEU A 99 -0.24 -4.52 5.81
CA LEU A 99 -1.22 -4.92 6.84
C LEU A 99 -2.33 -3.86 6.97
N GLY A 100 -1.97 -2.58 7.09
CA GLY A 100 -2.94 -1.46 7.14
C GLY A 100 -3.80 -1.35 5.89
N GLY A 101 -3.25 -1.69 4.73
CA GLY A 101 -3.98 -1.80 3.46
C GLY A 101 -4.99 -2.94 3.50
N GLY A 102 -4.59 -4.12 4.00
CA GLY A 102 -5.47 -5.26 4.28
C GLY A 102 -6.68 -4.88 5.14
N PHE A 103 -6.45 -4.16 6.24
CA PHE A 103 -7.54 -3.61 7.07
C PHE A 103 -8.43 -2.61 6.33
N SER A 104 -7.86 -1.87 5.36
CA SER A 104 -8.56 -0.84 4.57
C SER A 104 -9.46 -1.41 3.45
N PHE A 105 -9.26 -2.67 3.03
CA PHE A 105 -10.03 -3.30 1.97
C PHE A 105 -11.43 -3.71 2.44
N LYS A 106 -12.46 -3.12 1.82
CA LYS A 106 -13.85 -3.52 2.04
C LYS A 106 -14.11 -4.99 1.68
N LYS A 107 -13.42 -5.51 0.67
CA LYS A 107 -13.59 -6.89 0.16
C LYS A 107 -13.20 -7.96 1.19
N LEU A 108 -12.29 -7.62 2.11
CA LEU A 108 -11.88 -8.51 3.20
C LEU A 108 -12.84 -8.46 4.40
N GLY A 109 -13.83 -7.56 4.42
CA GLY A 109 -14.79 -7.43 5.53
C GLY A 109 -14.20 -6.93 6.86
N LEU A 110 -12.90 -6.68 6.93
CA LEU A 110 -12.27 -6.18 8.16
C LEU A 110 -12.73 -4.75 8.50
N LEU A 111 -12.91 -3.91 7.47
CA LEU A 111 -13.37 -2.54 7.67
C LEU A 111 -14.82 -2.47 8.14
N THR A 112 -15.67 -3.43 7.76
CA THR A 112 -17.09 -3.46 8.16
C THR A 112 -17.27 -3.84 9.63
N ASN A 113 -16.25 -4.45 10.25
CA ASN A 113 -16.25 -4.75 11.67
C ASN A 113 -15.80 -3.56 12.54
N LEU A 114 -15.24 -2.51 11.94
CA LEU A 114 -14.88 -1.29 12.67
C LEU A 114 -16.05 -0.29 12.70
N PRO A 115 -16.20 0.48 13.80
CA PRO A 115 -17.17 1.56 13.86
C PRO A 115 -16.91 2.59 12.74
N THR A 116 -17.98 3.07 12.10
CA THR A 116 -17.96 4.05 11.00
C THR A 116 -17.03 5.27 11.20
N PRO A 117 -16.89 5.90 12.39
CA PRO A 117 -15.98 7.03 12.55
C PRO A 117 -14.50 6.70 12.28
N TRP A 118 -14.08 5.44 12.42
CA TRP A 118 -12.69 5.02 12.24
C TRP A 118 -12.31 4.74 10.78
N HIS A 119 -13.29 4.63 9.87
CA HIS A 119 -13.03 4.29 8.46
C HIS A 119 -12.24 5.39 7.74
N GLY A 120 -12.51 6.65 8.05
CA GLY A 120 -11.81 7.81 7.48
C GLY A 120 -10.35 7.88 7.91
N PRO A 121 -10.06 7.93 9.22
CA PRO A 121 -8.70 7.94 9.76
C PRO A 121 -7.84 6.76 9.28
N VAL A 122 -8.36 5.53 9.30
CA VAL A 122 -7.60 4.34 8.85
C VAL A 122 -7.14 4.49 7.39
N LYS A 123 -8.03 4.93 6.50
CA LYS A 123 -7.68 5.16 5.07
C LYS A 123 -6.73 6.32 4.87
N PHE A 124 -6.80 7.35 5.71
CA PHE A 124 -5.88 8.49 5.66
C PHE A 124 -4.48 8.06 6.10
N THR A 125 -4.39 7.36 7.24
CA THR A 125 -3.13 6.84 7.77
C THR A 125 -2.47 5.86 6.81
N HIS A 126 -3.23 4.94 6.20
CA HIS A 126 -2.69 4.03 5.19
C HIS A 126 -2.10 4.78 3.97
N ARG A 127 -2.79 5.82 3.48
CA ARG A 127 -2.31 6.64 2.36
C ARG A 127 -1.00 7.36 2.69
N TRP A 128 -0.94 8.02 3.85
CA TRP A 128 0.27 8.72 4.29
C TRP A 128 1.42 7.78 4.57
N LEU A 129 1.16 6.68 5.25
CA LEU A 129 2.16 5.65 5.52
C LEU A 129 2.71 5.07 4.21
N GLY A 130 1.84 4.73 3.26
CA GLY A 130 2.25 4.23 1.94
C GLY A 130 3.11 5.24 1.17
N MET A 131 2.77 6.53 1.23
CA MET A 131 3.54 7.60 0.59
C MET A 131 4.93 7.78 1.24
N ILE A 132 5.02 7.77 2.57
CA ILE A 132 6.30 7.85 3.29
C ILE A 132 7.18 6.65 2.95
N THR A 133 6.62 5.44 2.98
CA THR A 133 7.33 4.20 2.61
C THR A 133 7.86 4.28 1.18
N TRP A 134 7.06 4.79 0.25
CA TRP A 134 7.47 4.92 -1.14
C TRP A 134 8.63 5.91 -1.31
N LEU A 135 8.57 7.08 -0.66
CA LEU A 135 9.65 8.06 -0.67
C LEU A 135 10.95 7.52 -0.06
N LEU A 136 10.86 6.80 1.07
CA LEU A 136 12.02 6.14 1.67
C LEU A 136 12.60 5.06 0.74
N GLY A 137 11.75 4.30 0.05
CA GLY A 137 12.17 3.35 -0.97
C GLY A 137 12.94 4.01 -2.11
N LEU A 138 12.50 5.18 -2.58
CA LEU A 138 13.21 5.97 -3.59
C LEU A 138 14.58 6.45 -3.08
N VAL A 139 14.65 6.95 -1.85
CA VAL A 139 15.93 7.37 -1.24
C VAL A 139 16.88 6.17 -1.10
N ALA A 140 16.37 5.02 -0.64
CA ALA A 140 17.16 3.79 -0.54
C ALA A 140 17.69 3.34 -1.91
N ALA A 141 16.84 3.37 -2.94
CA ALA A 141 17.23 3.05 -4.31
C ALA A 141 18.28 4.03 -4.85
N TYR A 142 18.13 5.34 -4.61
CA TYR A 142 19.11 6.34 -4.99
C TYR A 142 20.47 6.10 -4.32
N LEU A 143 20.50 5.87 -3.01
CA LEU A 143 21.73 5.59 -2.27
C LEU A 143 22.43 4.29 -2.73
N MET A 144 21.69 3.38 -3.38
CA MET A 144 22.27 2.18 -3.98
C MET A 144 23.17 2.52 -5.18
N LEU A 145 22.86 3.59 -5.93
CA LEU A 145 23.61 4.01 -7.12
C LEU A 145 25.06 4.37 -6.82
N GLU A 146 25.32 4.86 -5.62
CA GLU A 146 26.66 5.26 -5.18
C GLU A 146 27.54 4.05 -4.84
N HIS A 147 26.98 2.83 -4.80
CA HIS A 147 27.75 1.65 -4.42
C HIS A 147 28.72 1.22 -5.53
N HIS A 148 30.01 1.16 -5.20
CA HIS A 148 31.14 0.82 -6.08
C HIS A 148 30.88 -0.39 -7.00
N SER A 149 30.11 -1.40 -6.55
CA SER A 149 29.84 -2.60 -7.36
C SER A 149 29.01 -2.33 -8.62
N ILE A 150 28.19 -1.28 -8.65
CA ILE A 150 27.35 -0.91 -9.80
C ILE A 150 28.16 -0.12 -10.84
N PHE A 151 29.20 0.61 -10.42
CA PHE A 151 30.09 1.37 -11.30
C PHE A 151 30.85 0.50 -12.32
N LYS A 152 30.98 -0.81 -12.07
CA LYS A 152 31.62 -1.74 -13.01
C LYS A 152 30.76 -2.02 -14.25
N ALA A 153 29.45 -1.79 -14.19
CA ALA A 153 28.50 -2.01 -15.29
C ALA A 153 27.78 -0.70 -15.68
N LYS A 154 28.54 0.29 -16.17
CA LYS A 154 28.03 1.64 -16.50
C LYS A 154 26.76 1.64 -17.36
N ALA A 155 26.68 0.78 -18.36
CA ALA A 155 25.51 0.68 -19.25
C ALA A 155 24.24 0.20 -18.52
N LEU A 156 24.38 -0.79 -17.62
CA LEU A 156 23.25 -1.30 -16.84
C LEU A 156 22.78 -0.28 -15.79
N SER A 157 23.72 0.46 -15.18
CA SER A 157 23.42 1.54 -14.24
C SER A 157 22.62 2.66 -14.90
N LEU A 158 23.03 3.11 -16.10
CA LEU A 158 22.30 4.12 -16.87
C LEU A 158 20.91 3.62 -17.29
N ALA A 159 20.80 2.40 -17.82
CA ALA A 159 19.52 1.82 -18.21
C ALA A 159 18.52 1.74 -17.05
N TRP A 160 19.01 1.40 -15.85
CA TRP A 160 18.20 1.36 -14.64
C TRP A 160 17.75 2.76 -14.18
N GLN A 161 18.64 3.76 -14.24
CA GLN A 161 18.30 5.15 -13.90
C GLN A 161 17.23 5.73 -14.83
N PHE A 162 17.35 5.52 -16.15
CA PHE A 162 16.34 5.95 -17.11
C PHE A 162 15.00 5.25 -16.87
N SER A 163 15.01 3.96 -16.54
CA SER A 163 13.80 3.21 -16.23
C SER A 163 13.07 3.76 -15.00
N LEU A 164 13.80 4.10 -13.93
CA LEU A 164 13.19 4.72 -12.75
C LEU A 164 12.65 6.12 -13.03
N CYS A 165 13.35 6.93 -13.82
CA CYS A 165 12.86 8.24 -14.23
C CYS A 165 11.57 8.12 -15.05
N LEU A 166 11.51 7.18 -15.99
CA LEU A 166 10.35 6.95 -16.83
C LEU A 166 9.14 6.47 -16.02
N VAL A 167 9.35 5.52 -15.11
CA VAL A 167 8.29 5.02 -14.22
C VAL A 167 7.82 6.10 -13.25
N GLY A 168 8.75 6.86 -12.67
CA GLY A 168 8.43 8.00 -11.79
C GLY A 168 7.62 9.07 -12.51
N LEU A 169 8.00 9.42 -13.75
CA LEU A 169 7.26 10.36 -14.60
C LEU A 169 5.86 9.82 -14.94
N ALA A 170 5.74 8.54 -15.30
CA ALA A 170 4.45 7.92 -15.59
C ALA A 170 3.50 7.96 -14.39
N ILE A 171 4.00 7.64 -13.19
CA ILE A 171 3.24 7.72 -11.94
C ILE A 171 2.84 9.18 -11.64
N PHE A 172 3.76 10.13 -11.80
CA PHE A 172 3.48 11.55 -11.61
C PHE A 172 2.37 12.04 -12.55
N VAL A 173 2.47 11.74 -13.85
CA VAL A 173 1.45 12.09 -14.86
C VAL A 173 0.09 11.46 -14.52
N MET A 174 0.07 10.23 -14.02
CA MET A 174 -1.18 9.61 -13.55
C MET A 174 -1.73 10.28 -12.29
N ALA A 175 -0.86 10.72 -11.37
CA ALA A 175 -1.26 11.38 -10.14
C ALA A 175 -1.80 12.81 -10.37
N VAL A 176 -1.26 13.56 -11.33
CA VAL A 176 -1.75 14.90 -11.68
C VAL A 176 -2.92 14.91 -12.66
N LYS A 177 -3.30 13.77 -13.26
CA LYS A 177 -4.51 13.70 -14.07
C LYS A 177 -5.73 13.90 -13.16
N PRO A 178 -6.48 15.01 -13.28
CA PRO A 178 -7.68 15.20 -12.50
C PRO A 178 -8.66 14.08 -12.83
N SER A 179 -9.13 13.37 -11.81
CA SER A 179 -10.17 12.36 -11.98
C SER A 179 -11.38 13.10 -12.56
N LYS A 180 -11.79 12.73 -13.79
CA LYS A 180 -13.02 13.27 -14.37
C LYS A 180 -14.15 12.85 -13.45
N ALA A 181 -14.63 13.78 -12.61
CA ALA A 181 -15.85 13.57 -11.86
C ALA A 181 -16.93 13.17 -12.88
N PRO A 182 -17.69 12.08 -12.64
CA PRO A 182 -18.74 11.69 -13.58
C PRO A 182 -19.72 12.85 -13.68
N ALA A 183 -19.76 13.48 -14.86
CA ALA A 183 -20.66 14.60 -15.16
C ALA A 183 -22.15 14.25 -14.94
N ASN A 184 -22.48 12.96 -14.80
CA ASN A 184 -23.83 12.46 -14.58
C ASN A 184 -24.26 12.33 -13.11
N GLY A 185 -23.36 12.53 -12.12
CA GLY A 185 -23.75 12.46 -10.70
C GLY A 185 -24.71 13.58 -10.29
N TYR A 186 -24.53 14.78 -10.86
CA TYR A 186 -25.45 15.91 -10.67
C TYR A 186 -26.79 15.67 -11.37
N ASN A 187 -26.78 15.09 -12.58
CA ASN A 187 -28.01 14.79 -13.31
C ASN A 187 -28.88 13.72 -12.63
N LEU A 188 -28.28 12.77 -11.91
CA LEU A 188 -29.05 11.78 -11.14
C LEU A 188 -29.76 12.40 -9.93
N LEU A 189 -29.05 13.23 -9.14
CA LEU A 189 -29.63 13.96 -8.00
C LEU A 189 -30.71 14.97 -8.46
N GLU A 190 -30.47 15.66 -9.59
CA GLU A 190 -31.46 16.55 -10.22
C GLU A 190 -32.68 15.77 -10.74
N SER A 191 -32.48 14.58 -11.31
CA SER A 191 -33.58 13.74 -11.79
C SER A 191 -34.45 13.19 -10.67
N ASP A 192 -33.87 12.88 -9.50
CA ASP A 192 -34.60 12.37 -8.33
C ASP A 192 -35.28 13.47 -7.51
N MET A 193 -34.75 14.71 -7.50
CA MET A 193 -35.38 15.82 -6.78
C MET A 193 -36.61 16.40 -7.51
N ARG A 194 -36.65 16.37 -8.85
CA ARG A 194 -37.77 16.88 -9.64
C ARG A 194 -39.14 16.27 -9.30
N PRO A 195 -39.30 14.94 -9.11
CA PRO A 195 -40.59 14.38 -8.73
C PRO A 195 -41.02 14.74 -7.30
N MET A 196 -40.09 14.88 -6.34
CA MET A 196 -40.43 15.33 -4.99
C MET A 196 -40.89 16.80 -4.96
N GLN A 197 -40.19 17.69 -5.66
CA GLN A 197 -40.60 19.09 -5.79
C GLN A 197 -41.97 19.23 -6.46
N ARG A 198 -42.26 18.41 -7.48
CA ARG A 198 -43.59 18.39 -8.12
C ARG A 198 -44.70 17.97 -7.16
N LYS A 199 -44.46 16.96 -6.32
CA LYS A 199 -45.44 16.53 -5.30
C LYS A 199 -45.70 17.64 -4.27
N GLN A 200 -44.65 18.26 -3.73
CA GLN A 200 -44.82 19.37 -2.78
C GLN A 200 -45.56 20.57 -3.39
N MET A 201 -45.27 20.91 -4.65
CA MET A 201 -45.99 22.00 -5.34
C MET A 201 -47.46 21.66 -5.59
N ALA A 202 -47.78 20.41 -5.94
CA ALA A 202 -49.16 19.95 -6.10
C ALA A 202 -49.93 19.99 -4.78
N GLU A 203 -49.33 19.52 -3.68
CA GLU A 203 -49.92 19.59 -2.34
C GLU A 203 -50.13 21.06 -1.89
N LEU A 204 -49.22 21.96 -2.22
CA LEU A 204 -49.37 23.41 -1.97
C LEU A 204 -50.48 24.07 -2.81
N GLN A 205 -50.73 23.57 -4.02
CA GLN A 205 -51.85 24.05 -4.83
C GLN A 205 -53.19 23.51 -4.32
N GLU A 206 -53.23 22.25 -3.88
CA GLU A 206 -54.45 21.62 -3.37
C GLU A 206 -54.85 22.18 -1.98
N SER A 207 -53.87 22.56 -1.16
CA SER A 207 -54.11 23.19 0.15
C SER A 207 -54.47 24.67 0.07
N ARG A 208 -54.47 25.29 -1.12
CA ARG A 208 -54.85 26.69 -1.27
C ARG A 208 -56.38 26.81 -1.17
N PRO A 209 -56.94 27.47 -0.14
CA PRO A 209 -58.39 27.60 -0.02
C PRO A 209 -58.95 28.38 -1.21
N LEU A 210 -60.02 27.84 -1.80
CA LEU A 210 -60.78 28.48 -2.87
C LEU A 210 -61.19 29.89 -2.43
N SER A 211 -60.64 30.91 -3.10
CA SER A 211 -61.04 32.30 -2.93
C SER A 211 -62.55 32.41 -3.20
N CYS A 212 -63.29 32.94 -2.24
CA CYS A 212 -64.73 33.16 -2.37
C CYS A 212 -65.02 34.03 -3.61
N PRO A 213 -66.13 33.77 -4.33
CA PRO A 213 -66.53 34.61 -5.44
C PRO A 213 -66.94 35.99 -4.93
N ASP A 214 -66.34 37.02 -5.52
CA ASP A 214 -66.72 38.42 -5.31
C ASP A 214 -68.19 38.60 -5.68
N THR A 215 -68.97 39.04 -4.69
CA THR A 215 -70.38 39.39 -4.85
C THR A 215 -70.45 40.87 -5.20
N THR A 216 -70.87 41.16 -6.44
CA THR A 216 -71.40 42.46 -6.85
C THR A 216 -72.72 42.26 -7.53
#